data_AF-A0A0P8YTI2-F1
#
_entry.id   AF-A0A0P8YTI2-F1
#
_cell.length_a   1.000
_cell.length_b   1.000
_cell.length_c   1.000
_cell.angle_alpha   90.00
_cell.angle_beta   90.00
_cell.angle_gamma   90.00
#
_symmetry.space_group_name_H-M   'P 1'
#
loop_
_entity.id
_entity.type
_entity.pdbx_description
1 polymer ?
#
loop_
_entity_poly.entity_id
_entity_poly.type
_entity_poly.pdbx_seq_one_letter_code
_entity_poly.pdbx_strand_id
1 'polypeptide(L)'
;MAAMTDTLDPENWPEFRQNAHKMLEAALDKMQAASQGPVWQPLPDQIKQQLQMPLPRQGAGSRAMQQKIEALLPYGVGNTHPRFLAGCMGQAAPAG
;
A
#
# COMPACT_ATOMS: atom_id res chain seq x y z
N MET A 1 -6.44 6.03 36.67
CA MET A 1 -7.33 6.22 35.51
C MET A 1 -6.44 6.36 34.29
N ALA A 2 -6.36 5.33 33.44
CA ALA A 2 -5.55 5.40 32.23
C ALA A 2 -6.29 6.25 31.19
N ALA A 3 -5.64 7.30 30.69
CA ALA A 3 -6.19 8.10 29.61
C ALA A 3 -6.24 7.22 28.35
N MET A 4 -7.45 6.82 27.96
CA MET A 4 -7.69 6.32 26.60
C MET A 4 -7.65 7.53 25.69
N THR A 5 -6.47 7.82 25.14
CA THR A 5 -6.35 8.74 24.01
C THR A 5 -6.87 8.01 22.78
N ASP A 6 -8.09 8.33 22.38
CA ASP A 6 -8.76 7.84 21.16
C ASP A 6 -8.12 8.49 19.91
N THR A 7 -6.79 8.39 19.81
CA THR A 7 -5.99 8.97 18.75
C THR A 7 -5.37 7.87 17.91
N LEU A 8 -5.33 8.09 16.61
CA LEU A 8 -4.60 7.26 15.66
C LEU A 8 -3.10 7.58 15.63
N ASP A 9 -2.62 8.40 16.57
CA ASP A 9 -1.22 8.77 16.67
C ASP A 9 -0.34 7.54 16.96
N PRO A 10 0.83 7.45 16.33
CA PRO A 10 1.78 6.38 16.65
C PRO A 10 2.25 6.48 18.09
N GLU A 11 2.27 5.35 18.79
CA GLU A 11 2.90 5.22 20.11
C GLU A 11 4.42 5.47 20.04
N ASN A 12 5.04 5.21 18.88
CA ASN A 12 6.48 5.38 18.63
C ASN A 12 6.72 6.13 17.31
N TRP A 13 6.92 7.45 17.40
CA TRP A 13 7.18 8.33 16.26
C TRP A 13 8.46 8.00 15.47
N PRO A 14 9.61 7.73 16.10
CA PRO A 14 10.80 7.29 15.37
C PRO A 14 10.59 6.04 14.52
N GLU A 15 9.95 5.01 15.08
CA GLU A 15 9.65 3.78 14.34
C GLU A 15 8.66 4.04 13.20
N PHE A 16 7.60 4.80 13.48
CA PHE A 16 6.63 5.20 12.45
C PHE A 16 7.29 5.95 11.29
N ARG A 17 8.21 6.88 11.57
CA ARG A 17 8.93 7.63 10.53
C ARG A 17 9.78 6.70 9.65
N GLN A 18 10.52 5.77 10.26
CA GLN A 18 11.33 4.81 9.49
C GLN A 18 10.46 3.93 8.60
N ASN A 19 9.32 3.49 9.12
CA ASN A 19 8.32 2.71 8.40
C ASN A 19 7.72 3.52 7.23
N ALA A 20 7.29 4.76 7.48
CA ALA A 20 6.79 5.65 6.42
C ALA A 20 7.81 5.90 5.30
N HIS A 21 9.09 6.10 5.64
CA HIS A 21 10.15 6.25 4.64
C HIS A 21 10.30 5.00 3.78
N LYS A 22 10.31 3.80 4.39
CA LYS A 22 10.37 2.54 3.62
C LYS A 22 9.20 2.38 2.65
N MET A 23 8.00 2.77 3.08
CA MET A 23 6.82 2.72 2.22
C MET A 23 6.95 3.71 1.04
N LEU A 24 7.48 4.91 1.31
CA LEU A 24 7.73 5.91 0.26
C LEU A 24 8.73 5.37 -0.78
N GLU A 25 9.86 4.81 -0.34
CA GLU A 25 10.85 4.20 -1.24
C GLU A 25 10.21 3.09 -2.08
N ALA A 26 9.44 2.19 -1.48
CA ALA A 26 8.75 1.11 -2.21
C ALA A 26 7.75 1.65 -3.26
N ALA A 27 7.06 2.75 -2.96
CA ALA A 27 6.16 3.40 -3.91
C ALA A 27 6.92 4.05 -5.07
N LEU A 28 8.05 4.70 -4.79
CA LEU A 28 8.93 5.29 -5.81
C LEU A 28 9.54 4.22 -6.69
N ASP A 29 10.04 3.12 -6.12
CA ASP A 29 10.57 1.97 -6.85
C ASP A 29 9.52 1.39 -7.81
N LYS A 30 8.27 1.26 -7.34
CA LYS A 30 7.16 0.83 -8.19
C LYS A 30 6.90 1.81 -9.35
N MET A 31 6.91 3.12 -9.08
CA MET A 31 6.70 4.13 -10.12
C MET A 31 7.84 4.13 -11.15
N GLN A 32 9.08 3.98 -10.69
CA GLN A 32 10.25 3.86 -11.56
C GLN A 32 10.19 2.60 -12.43
N ALA A 33 9.70 1.50 -11.87
CA ALA A 33 9.50 0.23 -12.59
C ALA A 33 8.15 0.16 -13.35
N ALA A 34 7.33 1.22 -13.36
CA ALA A 34 5.96 1.14 -13.87
C ALA A 34 5.85 0.85 -15.37
N SER A 35 6.90 1.10 -16.14
CA SER A 35 6.98 0.74 -17.56
C SER A 35 7.37 -0.72 -17.81
N GLN A 36 7.79 -1.43 -16.76
CA GLN A 36 8.26 -2.81 -16.82
C GLN A 36 7.14 -3.79 -16.47
N GLY A 37 7.16 -4.95 -17.13
CA GLY A 37 6.18 -6.01 -16.88
C GLY A 37 4.81 -5.76 -17.51
N PRO A 38 3.80 -6.57 -17.14
CA PRO A 38 2.44 -6.42 -17.63
C PRO A 38 1.74 -5.21 -17.00
N VAL A 39 0.84 -4.58 -17.76
CA VAL A 39 0.01 -3.44 -17.29
C VAL A 39 -0.83 -3.82 -16.08
N TRP A 40 -1.33 -5.04 -16.04
CA TRP A 40 -2.18 -5.55 -14.97
C TRP A 40 -1.78 -6.99 -14.63
N GLN A 41 -1.89 -7.33 -13.35
CA GLN A 41 -1.71 -8.70 -12.86
C GLN A 41 -2.91 -9.09 -11.98
N PRO A 42 -3.46 -10.30 -12.14
CA PRO A 42 -4.50 -10.77 -11.25
C PRO A 42 -3.96 -10.91 -9.83
N LEU A 43 -4.76 -10.48 -8.84
CA LEU A 43 -4.45 -10.72 -7.43
C LEU A 43 -4.48 -12.25 -7.17
N PRO A 44 -3.43 -12.84 -6.56
CA PRO A 44 -3.41 -14.26 -6.21
C PRO A 44 -4.54 -14.65 -5.28
N ASP A 45 -5.08 -15.86 -5.45
CA ASP A 45 -6.23 -16.32 -4.67
C ASP A 45 -5.94 -16.43 -3.17
N GLN A 46 -4.69 -16.74 -2.80
CA GLN A 46 -4.24 -16.73 -1.41
C GLN A 46 -4.42 -15.35 -0.76
N ILE A 47 -4.13 -14.26 -1.48
CA ILE A 47 -4.31 -12.90 -0.96
C ILE A 47 -5.80 -12.54 -0.91
N LYS A 48 -6.58 -12.93 -1.92
CA LYS A 48 -8.04 -12.75 -1.90
C LYS A 48 -8.68 -13.40 -0.68
N GLN A 49 -8.27 -14.63 -0.34
CA GLN A 49 -8.76 -15.34 0.84
C GLN A 49 -8.41 -14.61 2.15
N GLN A 50 -7.20 -14.06 2.25
CA GLN A 50 -6.79 -13.27 3.42
C GLN A 50 -7.63 -11.99 3.58
N LEU A 51 -8.05 -11.36 2.48
CA LEU A 51 -8.90 -10.17 2.50
C LEU A 51 -10.37 -10.48 2.85
N GLN A 52 -10.80 -11.74 2.74
CA GLN A 52 -12.13 -12.20 3.14
C GLN A 52 -12.23 -12.57 4.63
N MET A 53 -11.12 -12.52 5.38
CA MET A 53 -11.13 -12.79 6.81
C MET A 53 -11.86 -11.67 7.59
N PRO A 54 -12.48 -11.99 8.73
CA PRO A 54 -13.10 -10.97 9.59
C PRO A 54 -12.12 -9.87 9.96
N LEU A 55 -12.60 -8.62 9.98
CA LEU A 55 -11.78 -7.48 10.41
C LEU A 55 -11.31 -7.70 11.86
N PRO A 56 -10.00 -7.50 12.14
CA PRO A 56 -9.49 -7.64 13.49
C PRO A 56 -10.11 -6.57 14.39
N ARG A 57 -10.50 -6.97 15.61
CA ARG A 57 -11.06 -6.05 16.62
C ARG A 57 -10.00 -5.14 17.25
N GLN A 58 -8.73 -5.44 17.04
CA GLN A 58 -7.58 -4.68 17.52
C GLN A 58 -6.73 -4.25 16.33
N GLY A 59 -6.09 -3.08 16.43
CA GLY A 59 -5.17 -2.59 15.41
C GLY A 59 -4.01 -3.57 15.21
N ALA A 60 -3.64 -3.81 13.95
CA ALA A 60 -2.53 -4.71 13.60
C ALA A 60 -1.14 -4.08 13.83
N GLY A 61 -1.07 -2.80 14.22
CA GLY A 61 0.16 -2.02 14.31
C GLY A 61 0.63 -1.51 12.94
N SER A 62 1.35 -0.38 12.95
CA SER A 62 1.78 0.34 11.75
C SER A 62 2.67 -0.51 10.83
N ARG A 63 3.60 -1.28 11.41
CA ARG A 63 4.53 -2.15 10.67
C ARG A 63 3.84 -3.29 9.94
N ALA A 64 2.93 -4.00 10.60
CA ALA A 64 2.20 -5.10 9.96
C ALA A 64 1.26 -4.57 8.87
N MET A 65 0.67 -3.38 9.09
CA MET A 65 -0.15 -2.72 8.06
C MET A 65 0.68 -2.33 6.84
N GLN A 66 1.87 -1.76 7.04
CA GLN A 66 2.80 -1.45 5.96
C GLN A 66 3.15 -2.69 5.13
N GLN A 67 3.55 -3.80 5.76
CA GLN A 67 3.89 -5.03 5.05
C GLN A 67 2.73 -5.55 4.19
N LYS A 68 1.49 -5.45 4.69
CA LYS A 68 0.29 -5.82 3.93
C LYS A 68 0.09 -4.92 2.71
N ILE A 69 0.29 -3.61 2.85
CA ILE A 69 0.17 -2.67 1.73
C ILE A 69 1.26 -2.93 0.69
N GLU A 70 2.52 -3.12 1.13
CA GLU A 70 3.65 -3.45 0.24
C GLU A 70 3.38 -4.72 -0.57
N ALA A 71 2.82 -5.76 0.04
CA ALA A 71 2.44 -6.99 -0.65
C ALA A 71 1.34 -6.80 -1.71
N LEU A 72 0.51 -5.76 -1.58
CA LEU A 72 -0.56 -5.43 -2.53
C LEU A 72 -0.09 -4.52 -3.67
N LEU A 73 1.03 -3.81 -3.52
CA LEU A 73 1.54 -2.86 -4.50
C LEU A 73 1.67 -3.43 -5.92
N PRO A 74 2.12 -4.68 -6.16
CA PRO A 74 2.26 -5.23 -7.51
C PRO A 74 0.93 -5.46 -8.23
N TYR A 75 -0.17 -5.61 -7.49
CA TYR A 75 -1.48 -6.03 -8.00
C TYR A 75 -2.45 -4.85 -8.21
N GLY A 76 -1.90 -3.65 -8.35
CA GLY A 76 -2.68 -2.46 -8.68
C GLY A 76 -3.34 -2.56 -10.06
N VAL A 77 -4.29 -1.67 -10.32
CA VAL A 77 -5.06 -1.63 -11.58
C VAL A 77 -4.24 -1.29 -12.83
N GLY A 78 -2.99 -0.85 -12.67
CA GLY A 78 -2.08 -0.58 -13.79
C GLY A 78 -2.02 0.85 -14.29
N ASN A 79 -2.77 1.77 -13.67
CA ASN A 79 -2.88 3.18 -14.07
C ASN A 79 -1.58 4.01 -13.98
N THR A 80 -0.51 3.45 -13.41
CA THR A 80 0.84 4.02 -13.43
C THR A 80 1.65 3.59 -14.65
N HIS A 81 1.22 2.56 -15.40
CA HIS A 81 1.96 2.04 -16.54
C HIS A 81 1.67 2.90 -17.80
N PRO A 82 2.68 3.33 -18.58
CA PRO A 82 2.47 4.10 -19.81
C PRO A 82 1.66 3.41 -20.92
N ARG A 83 1.43 2.09 -20.83
CA ARG A 83 0.60 1.31 -21.78
C ARG A 83 -0.83 1.11 -21.25
N PHE A 84 -1.17 1.73 -20.12
CA PHE A 84 -2.51 1.71 -19.57
C PHE A 84 -3.39 2.69 -20.36
N LEU A 85 -4.38 2.15 -21.07
CA LEU A 85 -5.27 2.91 -21.96
C LEU A 85 -6.75 2.80 -21.53
N ALA A 86 -7.03 2.44 -20.28
CA ALA A 86 -8.40 2.45 -19.77
C ALA A 86 -8.79 3.89 -19.38
N GLY A 87 -9.94 4.36 -19.87
CA GLY A 87 -10.38 5.77 -19.89
C GLY A 87 -10.23 6.59 -18.59
N CYS A 88 -11.31 6.81 -17.85
CA CYS A 88 -11.33 7.76 -16.74
C CYS A 88 -10.78 7.12 -15.45
N MET A 89 -9.48 6.84 -15.40
CA MET A 89 -8.74 6.58 -14.16
C MET A 89 -7.60 7.59 -14.06
N GLY A 90 -7.47 8.24 -12.90
CA GLY A 90 -6.39 9.19 -12.65
C GLY A 90 -5.04 8.55 -12.89
N GLN A 91 -4.21 9.18 -13.72
CA GLN A 91 -2.81 8.81 -13.87
C GLN A 91 -2.04 9.35 -12.66
N ALA A 92 -1.32 8.47 -11.97
CA ALA A 92 -0.39 8.90 -10.94
C ALA A 92 0.96 9.20 -11.63
N ALA A 93 1.09 10.42 -12.14
CA ALA A 93 2.36 10.94 -12.65
C ALA A 93 3.19 11.47 -11.46
N PRO A 94 4.47 11.03 -11.28
CA PRO A 94 5.31 11.51 -10.19
C PRO A 94 5.59 13.02 -10.22
N ALA A 95 5.50 13.65 -11.39
CA ALA A 95 5.88 15.05 -11.61
C ALA A 95 4.82 15.91 -12.34
N GLY A 96 3.64 15.34 -12.66
CA GLY A 96 2.63 15.97 -13.52
C GLY A 96 2.50 15.30 -14.88
#